data_AF-A4G743-F1
#
_entry.id   AF-A4G743-F1
#
_cell.length_a   1.000
_cell.length_b   1.000
_cell.length_c   1.000
_cell.angle_alpha   90.00
_cell.angle_beta   90.00
_cell.angle_gamma   90.00
#
_symmetry.space_group_name_H-M   'P 1'
#
loop_
_entity.id
_entity.type
_entity.pdbx_description
1 polymer ?
#
loop_
_entity_poly.entity_id
_entity_poly.type
_entity_poly.pdbx_seq_one_letter_code
_entity_poly.pdbx_strand_id
1 'polypeptide(L)'
;MSFSLGTGQTVRSYYPDFVFLREEPDGTEKYVIVEVKADNQIDDAVVQAKKEFANQIAVASGMEYRLMKSTDADNRHYRILM
;
A
#
# COMPACT_ATOMS: atom_id res chain seq x y z
N MET A 1 -3.75 -3.99 12.07
CA MET A 1 -3.97 -5.17 11.19
C MET A 1 -2.61 -5.61 10.67
N SER A 2 -2.24 -6.88 10.84
CA SER A 2 -1.01 -7.47 10.28
C SER A 2 -1.36 -8.28 9.04
N PHE A 3 -0.69 -8.01 7.91
CA PHE A 3 -0.87 -8.82 6.70
C PHE A 3 0.15 -9.93 6.66
N SER A 4 -0.24 -11.13 6.25
CA SER A 4 0.68 -12.25 6.06
C SER A 4 1.03 -12.33 4.59
N LEU A 5 2.23 -11.87 4.21
CA LEU A 5 2.78 -12.09 2.88
C LEU A 5 3.70 -13.31 2.91
N GLY A 6 3.44 -14.31 2.06
CA GLY A 6 4.26 -15.52 2.01
C GLY A 6 4.41 -16.11 0.60
N THR A 7 5.65 -16.20 0.12
CA THR A 7 6.09 -17.11 -0.94
C THR A 7 6.91 -18.21 -0.26
N GLY A 8 6.31 -19.39 -0.06
CA GLY A 8 7.00 -20.58 0.48
C GLY A 8 7.42 -20.53 1.95
N GLN A 9 6.67 -21.22 2.81
CA GLN A 9 7.06 -21.67 4.17
C GLN A 9 7.44 -20.64 5.25
N THR A 10 7.25 -19.33 5.09
CA THR A 10 7.30 -18.42 6.26
C THR A 10 6.26 -17.33 6.13
N VAL A 11 5.23 -17.42 6.99
CA VAL A 11 4.31 -16.31 7.23
C VAL A 11 5.08 -15.24 7.98
N ARG A 12 5.42 -14.13 7.31
CA ARG A 12 6.01 -12.95 7.95
C ARG A 12 4.90 -11.94 8.21
N SER A 13 4.84 -11.44 9.44
CA SER A 13 4.00 -10.29 9.78
C SER A 13 4.46 -9.09 8.97
N TYR A 14 3.62 -8.64 8.05
CA TYR A 14 3.82 -7.47 7.23
C TYR A 14 3.16 -6.27 7.90
N TYR A 15 3.97 -5.24 8.15
CA TYR A 15 3.52 -3.97 8.71
C TYR A 15 3.72 -2.91 7.64
N PRO A 16 2.65 -2.44 6.98
CA PRO A 16 2.74 -1.34 6.03
C PRO A 16 3.10 -0.03 6.73
N ASP A 17 3.58 0.96 5.96
CA ASP A 17 3.94 2.27 6.51
C ASP A 17 2.71 2.98 7.08
N PHE A 18 1.59 2.97 6.35
CA PHE A 18 0.31 3.53 6.82
C PHE A 18 -0.88 2.66 6.43
N VAL A 19 -1.91 2.68 7.27
CA VAL A 19 -3.25 2.16 6.98
C VAL A 19 -4.27 3.16 7.50
N PHE A 20 -5.24 3.52 6.67
CA PHE A 20 -6.36 4.38 7.09
C PHE A 20 -7.67 3.93 6.44
N LEU A 21 -8.79 4.37 7.00
CA LEU A 21 -10.12 4.22 6.42
C LEU A 21 -10.43 5.46 5.58
N ARG A 22 -10.91 5.24 4.36
CA ARG A 22 -11.41 6.29 3.46
C ARG A 22 -12.89 6.05 3.22
N GLU A 23 -13.68 7.11 3.35
CA GLU A 23 -15.08 7.10 2.93
C GLU A 23 -15.13 7.26 1.41
N GLU A 24 -15.76 6.31 0.73
CA GLU A 24 -15.98 6.34 -0.70
C GLU A 24 -17.25 7.17 -1.02
N PRO A 25 -17.42 7.65 -2.27
CA PRO A 25 -18.55 8.51 -2.63
C PRO A 25 -19.94 7.89 -2.42
N ASP A 26 -20.02 6.56 -2.31
CA ASP A 26 -21.26 5.82 -2.04
C ASP A 26 -21.56 5.65 -0.53
N GLY A 27 -20.73 6.25 0.34
CA GLY A 27 -20.84 6.19 1.79
C GLY A 27 -20.28 4.91 2.41
N THR A 28 -19.65 4.03 1.62
CA THR A 28 -18.93 2.87 2.14
C THR A 28 -17.54 3.25 2.63
N GLU A 29 -17.01 2.51 3.58
CA GLU A 29 -15.63 2.70 4.06
C GLU A 29 -14.69 1.67 3.42
N LYS A 30 -13.53 2.13 2.97
CA LYS A 30 -12.49 1.30 2.37
C LYS A 30 -11.19 1.48 3.12
N TYR A 31 -10.57 0.36 3.49
CA TYR A 31 -9.21 0.42 4.03
C TYR A 31 -8.20 0.67 2.91
N VAL A 32 -7.34 1.67 3.10
CA VAL A 32 -6.27 2.04 2.19
C VAL A 32 -4.93 1.78 2.88
N ILE A 33 -4.11 0.94 2.25
CA ILE A 33 -2.73 0.65 2.63
C ILE A 33 -1.83 1.56 1.79
N VAL A 34 -0.91 2.26 2.44
CA VAL A 34 0.08 3.11 1.77
C VAL A 34 1.48 2.66 2.12
N GLU A 35 2.29 2.51 1.09
CA GLU A 35 3.73 2.32 1.22
C GLU A 35 4.48 3.49 0.61
N VAL A 36 5.47 3.97 1.33
CA VAL A 36 6.33 5.06 0.90
C VAL A 36 7.67 4.48 0.45
N LYS A 37 8.17 4.97 -0.68
CA LYS A 37 9.47 4.63 -1.23
C LYS A 37 10.19 5.87 -1.72
N ALA A 38 11.52 5.84 -1.63
CA ALA A 38 12.34 6.88 -2.22
C ALA A 38 12.07 6.98 -3.72
N ASP A 39 12.11 8.19 -4.26
CA ASP A 39 11.75 8.48 -5.64
C ASP A 39 12.51 7.63 -6.67
N ASN A 40 13.78 7.36 -6.42
CA ASN A 40 14.63 6.53 -7.26
C ASN A 40 14.32 5.02 -7.18
N GLN A 41 13.56 4.59 -6.17
CA GLN A 41 13.16 3.20 -5.97
C GLN A 41 11.78 2.89 -6.54
N ILE A 42 11.03 3.89 -7.00
CA ILE A 42 9.69 3.67 -7.54
C ILE A 42 9.74 2.73 -8.73
N ASP A 43 10.66 2.92 -9.66
CA ASP A 43 10.75 2.12 -10.88
C ASP A 43 11.65 0.87 -10.72
N ASP A 44 12.13 0.61 -9.50
CA ASP A 44 12.93 -0.59 -9.24
C ASP A 44 12.09 -1.85 -9.47
N ALA A 45 12.64 -2.80 -10.23
CA ALA A 45 11.91 -4.01 -10.64
C ALA A 45 11.46 -4.87 -9.44
N VAL A 46 12.25 -4.90 -8.36
CA VAL A 46 11.89 -5.63 -7.14
C VAL A 46 10.79 -4.90 -6.38
N VAL A 47 10.81 -3.56 -6.35
CA VAL A 47 9.74 -2.75 -5.75
C VAL A 47 8.44 -2.92 -6.52
N GLN A 48 8.46 -2.88 -7.86
CA GLN A 48 7.26 -3.09 -8.68
C GLN A 48 6.69 -4.50 -8.49
N ALA A 49 7.53 -5.55 -8.49
CA ALA A 49 7.06 -6.92 -8.24
C ALA A 49 6.40 -7.08 -6.86
N LYS A 50 6.95 -6.45 -5.82
CA LYS A 50 6.35 -6.44 -4.48
C LYS A 50 5.03 -5.68 -4.44
N LYS A 51 4.97 -4.52 -5.11
CA LYS A 51 3.74 -3.74 -5.26
C LYS A 51 2.65 -4.54 -5.96
N GLU A 52 2.97 -5.26 -7.04
CA GLU A 52 2.00 -6.10 -7.74
C GLU A 52 1.42 -7.18 -6.84
N PHE A 53 2.28 -7.87 -6.08
CA PHE A 53 1.85 -8.88 -5.13
C PHE A 53 1.00 -8.28 -3.99
N ALA A 54 1.44 -7.18 -3.38
CA ALA A 54 0.69 -6.49 -2.34
C ALA A 54 -0.68 -6.01 -2.84
N ASN A 55 -0.75 -5.52 -4.08
CA ASN A 55 -1.98 -5.10 -4.71
C ASN A 55 -2.96 -6.27 -4.89
N GLN A 56 -2.48 -7.43 -5.36
CA GLN A 56 -3.33 -8.63 -5.48
C GLN A 56 -3.92 -9.06 -4.13
N ILE A 57 -3.12 -9.04 -3.06
CA ILE A 57 -3.60 -9.38 -1.71
C ILE A 57 -4.59 -8.35 -1.19
N ALA A 58 -4.33 -7.05 -1.40
CA ALA A 58 -5.23 -5.98 -0.97
C ALA A 58 -6.59 -6.09 -1.67
N VAL A 59 -6.58 -6.25 -3.00
CA VAL A 59 -7.81 -6.43 -3.79
C VAL A 59 -8.59 -7.66 -3.35
N ALA A 60 -7.92 -8.80 -3.14
CA ALA A 60 -8.56 -10.01 -2.62
C ALA A 60 -9.18 -9.83 -1.22
N SER A 61 -8.69 -8.86 -0.45
CA SER A 61 -9.18 -8.52 0.89
C SER A 61 -10.18 -7.36 0.90
N GLY A 62 -10.58 -6.84 -0.27
CA GLY A 62 -11.47 -5.68 -0.38
C GLY A 62 -10.83 -4.33 0.00
N MET A 63 -9.50 -4.28 0.03
CA MET A 63 -8.71 -3.11 0.40
C MET A 63 -8.07 -2.45 -0.81
N GLU A 64 -7.60 -1.22 -0.64
CA GLU A 64 -6.80 -0.52 -1.64
C GLU A 64 -5.33 -0.49 -1.24
N TYR A 65 -4.44 -0.67 -2.22
CA TYR A 65 -3.01 -0.51 -2.05
C TYR A 65 -2.50 0.69 -2.86
N ARG A 66 -1.69 1.54 -2.23
CA ARG A 66 -1.08 2.72 -2.85
C ARG A 66 0.42 2.75 -2.57
N LEU A 67 1.19 2.95 -3.63
CA LEU A 67 2.62 3.27 -3.52
C LEU A 67 2.80 4.78 -3.69
N MET A 68 3.50 5.42 -2.76
CA MET A 68 3.73 6.86 -2.71
C MET A 68 5.23 7.16 -2.73
N LYS A 69 5.62 8.21 -3.46
CA LYS A 69 6.98 8.75 -3.42
C LYS A 69 7.23 9.47 -2.10
N SER A 70 8.43 9.33 -1.55
CA SER A 70 8.86 10.05 -0.35
C SER A 70 8.73 11.56 -0.53
N THR A 71 9.07 12.12 -1.70
CA THR A 71 8.89 13.55 -1.97
C THR A 71 7.43 14.00 -1.91
N ASP A 72 6.49 13.18 -2.38
CA ASP A 72 5.06 13.50 -2.30
C ASP A 72 4.55 13.46 -0.86
N ALA A 73 5.05 12.52 -0.05
CA ALA A 73 4.75 12.47 1.37
C ALA A 73 5.27 13.71 2.11
N ASP A 74 6.53 14.09 1.87
CA ASP A 74 7.19 15.24 2.50
C ASP A 74 6.53 16.57 2.12
N ASN A 75 6.14 16.72 0.85
CA ASN A 75 5.44 17.91 0.35
C ASN A 75 3.96 17.97 0.77
N ARG A 76 3.50 17.07 1.65
CA ARG A 76 2.10 16.97 2.09
C ARG A 76 1.11 16.76 0.95
N HIS A 77 1.55 16.14 -0.15
CA HIS A 77 0.68 15.74 -1.25
C HIS A 77 -0.11 14.46 -0.94
N TYR A 78 -0.26 14.07 0.33
CA TYR A 78 -1.08 12.94 0.75
C TYR A 78 -2.57 13.09 0.43
N ARG A 79 -3.02 14.30 0.08
CA ARG A 79 -4.40 14.55 -0.38
C ARG A 79 -4.78 13.75 -1.62
N ILE A 80 -3.83 13.25 -2.40
CA ILE A 80 -4.09 12.32 -3.53
C ILE A 80 -4.55 10.93 -3.09
N LEU A 81 -4.51 10.65 -1.79
CA LEU A 81 -4.93 9.39 -1.19
C LEU A 81 -6.36 9.45 -0.65
N MET A 82 -6.93 10.65 -0.54
CA MET A 82 -8.29 10.94 -0.04
C MET A 82 -9.29 11.02 -1.20
#